data_AF-A0AAN8T2Q5-F1
#
_entry.id   AF-A0AAN8T2Q5-F1
#
_cell.length_a   1.000
_cell.length_b   1.000
_cell.length_c   1.000
_cell.angle_alpha   90.00
_cell.angle_beta   90.00
_cell.angle_gamma   90.00
#
_symmetry.space_group_name_H-M   'P 1'
#
loop_
_entity.id
_entity.type
_entity.pdbx_description
1 polymer ?
#
loop_
_entity_poly.entity_id
_entity_poly.type
_entity_poly.pdbx_seq_one_letter_code
_entity_poly.pdbx_strand_id
1 'polypeptide(L)'
;MKFKSNESDKTIWTANSKGVFKVSSAWKLLRSTHQSSWIDTMTWNKVIPFKMSFIGWRALRDKIPTDLRISRMGIAIPSKCVC
;
A
#
# COMPACT_ATOMS: atom_id res chain seq x y z
N MET A 1 -37.68 4.09 1.24
CA MET A 1 -36.61 4.00 2.25
C MET A 1 -36.84 5.09 3.28
N LYS A 2 -37.13 4.72 4.54
CA LYS A 2 -37.35 5.69 5.63
C LYS A 2 -35.99 5.99 6.27
N PHE A 3 -35.52 7.23 6.17
CA PHE A 3 -34.36 7.71 6.91
C PHE A 3 -34.84 8.22 8.27
N LYS A 4 -34.37 7.60 9.36
CA LYS A 4 -34.65 8.06 10.74
C LYS A 4 -33.81 9.31 11.00
N SER A 5 -34.46 10.46 11.14
CA SER A 5 -33.84 11.78 11.27
C SER A 5 -33.55 12.18 12.74
N ASN A 6 -32.98 11.29 13.56
CA ASN A 6 -32.45 11.66 14.89
C ASN A 6 -31.51 10.63 15.55
N GLU A 7 -30.96 9.67 14.80
CA GLU A 7 -29.97 8.71 15.33
C GLU A 7 -28.61 9.05 14.74
N SER A 8 -27.57 9.13 15.59
CA SER A 8 -26.20 9.36 15.11
C SER A 8 -25.80 8.25 14.13
N ASP A 9 -25.23 8.65 12.99
CA ASP A 9 -24.73 7.71 11.99
C ASP A 9 -23.70 6.78 12.65
N LYS A 10 -24.06 5.50 12.76
CA LYS A 10 -23.17 4.46 13.28
C LYS A 10 -22.48 3.79 12.10
N THR A 11 -21.16 3.88 12.05
CA THR A 11 -20.36 3.14 11.08
C THR A 11 -20.43 1.65 11.41
N ILE A 12 -21.12 0.87 10.58
CA ILE A 12 -21.21 -0.58 10.74
C ILE A 12 -20.04 -1.23 10.02
N TRP A 13 -19.26 -2.03 10.73
CA TRP A 13 -18.13 -2.75 10.15
C TRP A 13 -18.62 -4.06 9.50
N THR A 14 -18.72 -4.10 8.18
CA THR A 14 -19.25 -5.24 7.40
C THR A 14 -18.31 -6.44 7.33
N ALA A 15 -17.02 -6.27 7.63
CA ALA A 15 -16.02 -7.35 7.60
C ALA A 15 -16.10 -8.30 8.82
N ASN A 16 -17.04 -8.07 9.75
CA ASN A 16 -17.32 -8.97 10.86
C ASN A 16 -18.84 -9.09 11.06
N SER A 17 -19.35 -10.30 11.30
CA SER A 17 -20.79 -10.55 11.52
C SER A 17 -21.37 -9.78 12.71
N LYS A 18 -20.50 -9.32 13.63
CA LYS A 18 -20.89 -8.54 14.82
C LYS A 18 -21.02 -7.03 14.57
N GLY A 19 -20.68 -6.52 13.37
CA GLY A 19 -20.78 -5.08 13.05
C GLY A 19 -19.82 -4.15 13.80
N VAL A 20 -18.99 -4.69 14.71
CA VAL A 20 -18.03 -3.94 15.53
C VAL A 20 -16.68 -3.84 14.82
N PHE A 21 -16.16 -2.62 14.70
CA PHE A 21 -14.82 -2.38 14.21
C PHE A 21 -13.79 -3.02 15.13
N LYS A 22 -12.93 -3.85 14.54
CA LYS A 22 -11.75 -4.38 15.22
C LYS A 22 -10.56 -4.22 14.30
N VAL A 23 -9.47 -3.71 14.86
CA VAL A 23 -8.18 -3.58 14.18
C VAL A 23 -7.75 -4.94 13.60
N SER A 24 -7.92 -6.04 14.34
CA SER A 24 -7.62 -7.39 13.84
C SER A 24 -8.46 -7.83 12.63
N SER A 25 -9.74 -7.44 12.56
CA SER A 25 -10.62 -7.73 11.41
C SER A 25 -10.20 -6.90 10.20
N ALA A 26 -9.89 -5.61 10.39
CA ALA A 26 -9.35 -4.74 9.35
C ALA A 26 -8.01 -5.26 8.80
N TRP A 27 -7.08 -5.65 9.68
CA TRP A 27 -5.80 -6.23 9.27
C TRP A 27 -5.96 -7.54 8.51
N LYS A 28 -6.93 -8.38 8.88
CA LYS A 28 -7.20 -9.64 8.16
C LYS A 28 -7.74 -9.37 6.75
N LEU A 29 -8.64 -8.41 6.62
CA LEU A 29 -9.16 -7.97 5.31
C LEU A 29 -8.03 -7.43 4.43
N LEU A 30 -7.19 -6.54 4.97
CA LEU A 30 -6.06 -5.94 4.25
C LEU A 30 -5.02 -6.98 3.81
N ARG A 31 -4.77 -8.01 4.62
CA ARG A 31 -3.88 -9.12 4.23
C ARG A 31 -4.50 -10.05 3.20
N SER A 32 -5.82 -10.26 3.22
CA SER A 32 -6.50 -11.06 2.21
C SER A 32 -6.43 -10.43 0.82
N THR A 33 -6.43 -9.10 0.76
CA THR A 33 -6.29 -8.35 -0.51
C THR A 33 -4.84 -8.26 -0.95
N HIS A 34 -3.89 -8.23 -0.02
CA HIS A 34 -2.45 -8.22 -0.31
C HIS A 34 -1.89 -9.65 -0.28
N GLN A 35 -2.25 -10.47 -1.27
CA GLN A 35 -1.58 -11.76 -1.49
C GLN A 35 -0.07 -11.53 -1.62
N SER A 36 0.72 -12.18 -0.78
CA SER A 36 2.18 -12.09 -0.85
C SER A 36 2.62 -12.60 -2.21
N SER A 37 3.08 -11.70 -3.07
CA SER A 37 3.63 -12.10 -4.35
C SER A 37 4.92 -12.90 -4.11
N TRP A 38 5.25 -13.84 -4.99
CA TRP A 38 6.54 -14.53 -4.94
C TRP A 38 7.71 -13.54 -4.94
N ILE A 39 7.54 -12.42 -5.66
CA ILE A 39 8.49 -11.32 -5.71
C ILE A 39 8.73 -10.72 -4.30
N ASP A 40 7.69 -10.48 -3.51
CA ASP A 40 7.85 -9.95 -2.14
C ASP A 40 8.62 -10.94 -1.25
N THR A 41 8.33 -12.25 -1.37
CA THR A 41 9.03 -13.31 -0.61
C THR A 41 10.51 -13.41 -1.01
N MET A 42 10.82 -13.30 -2.30
CA MET A 42 12.21 -13.33 -2.80
C MET A 42 12.98 -12.07 -2.40
N THR A 43 12.30 -10.92 -2.40
CA THR A 43 12.91 -9.63 -2.03
C THR A 43 13.25 -9.57 -0.55
N TRP A 44 12.40 -10.14 0.32
CA TRP A 44 12.59 -10.18 1.78
C TRP A 44 13.24 -11.49 2.28
N ASN A 45 14.20 -12.03 1.52
CA ASN A 45 14.96 -13.22 1.93
C ASN A 45 16.14 -12.86 2.86
N LYS A 46 16.40 -13.68 3.89
CA LYS A 46 17.54 -13.54 4.82
C LYS A 46 18.92 -13.58 4.14
N VAL A 47 19.01 -14.16 2.95
CA VAL A 47 20.25 -14.25 2.16
C VAL A 47 20.66 -12.88 1.62
N ILE A 48 19.69 -11.99 1.38
CA ILE A 48 19.94 -10.68 0.77
C ILE A 48 20.15 -9.65 1.90
N PRO A 49 21.23 -8.84 1.85
CA PRO A 49 21.39 -7.74 2.79
C PRO A 49 20.19 -6.80 2.72
N PHE A 50 19.71 -6.34 3.88
CA PHE A 50 18.52 -5.48 3.99
C PHE A 50 18.55 -4.27 3.03
N LYS A 51 19.74 -3.69 2.82
CA LYS A 51 19.94 -2.56 1.90
C LYS A 51 19.55 -2.90 0.45
N MET A 52 19.89 -4.10 0.00
CA MET A 52 19.58 -4.57 -1.36
C MET A 52 18.10 -4.97 -1.47
N SER A 53 17.55 -5.64 -0.47
CA SER A 53 16.11 -5.93 -0.39
C SER A 53 15.27 -4.67 -0.44
N PHE A 54 15.66 -3.63 0.30
CA PHE A 54 14.95 -2.35 0.33
C PHE A 54 14.99 -1.63 -1.01
N ILE A 55 16.16 -1.57 -1.65
CA ILE A 55 16.30 -0.96 -2.99
C ILE A 55 15.52 -1.76 -4.04
N GLY A 56 15.61 -3.09 -4.03
CA GLY A 56 14.88 -3.97 -4.93
C GLY A 56 13.37 -3.83 -4.77
N TRP A 57 12.85 -3.84 -3.54
CA TRP A 57 11.43 -3.61 -3.27
C TRP A 57 10.98 -2.23 -3.76
N ARG A 58 11.81 -1.21 -3.58
CA ARG A 58 11.55 0.15 -4.07
C ARG A 58 11.55 0.20 -5.60
N ALA A 59 12.44 -0.53 -6.25
CA ALA A 59 12.50 -0.67 -7.71
C ALA A 59 11.25 -1.36 -8.27
N LEU A 60 10.88 -2.51 -7.68
CA LEU A 60 9.72 -3.30 -8.08
C LEU A 60 8.39 -2.55 -7.95
N ARG A 61 8.32 -1.57 -7.05
CA ARG A 61 7.15 -0.70 -6.87
C ARG A 61 7.26 0.60 -7.66
N ASP A 62 8.25 0.72 -8.54
CA ASP A 62 8.63 1.93 -9.26
C ASP A 62 8.84 3.14 -8.34
N LYS A 63 9.09 2.93 -7.05
CA LYS A 63 9.24 4.00 -6.05
C LYS A 63 10.64 4.62 -6.02
N ILE A 64 11.50 4.25 -6.97
CA ILE A 64 12.79 4.91 -7.16
C ILE A 64 12.53 6.29 -7.78
N PRO A 65 13.10 7.37 -7.20
CA PRO A 65 13.07 8.69 -7.80
C PRO A 65 14.02 8.70 -9.01
N THR A 66 13.56 8.14 -10.12
CA THR A 66 14.20 8.32 -11.42
C THR A 66 13.73 9.65 -11.99
N ASP A 67 14.60 10.39 -12.68
CA ASP A 67 14.28 11.69 -13.26
C ASP A 67 13.02 11.66 -14.14
N LEU A 68 12.85 10.59 -14.93
CA LEU A 68 11.65 10.37 -15.74
C LEU A 68 10.36 10.31 -14.91
N ARG A 69 10.41 9.71 -13.71
CA ARG A 69 9.24 9.55 -12.84
C ARG A 69 8.92 10.83 -12.08
N ILE A 70 9.95 11.55 -11.64
CA ILE A 70 9.79 12.85 -10.99
C ILE A 70 9.24 13.87 -12.02
N SER A 71 9.71 13.80 -13.28
CA SER A 71 9.17 14.59 -14.40
C SER A 71 7.69 14.25 -14.68
N ARG A 72 7.32 12.96 -14.69
CA ARG A 72 5.90 12.53 -14.79
C ARG A 72 5.03 13.01 -13.62
N MET A 73 5.61 13.26 -12.45
CA MET A 73 4.91 13.83 -11.30
C MET A 73 4.77 15.37 -11.38
N GLY A 74 5.24 16.01 -12.45
CA GLY A 74 5.13 17.45 -12.65
C GLY A 74 6.10 18.27 -11.80
N ILE A 75 7.09 17.63 -11.19
CA ILE A 75 8.15 18.31 -10.43
C ILE A 75 9.23 18.72 -11.43
N ALA A 76 9.52 20.03 -11.49
CA ALA A 76 10.59 20.56 -12.32
C ALA A 76 11.94 20.13 -11.76
N ILE A 77 12.65 19.28 -12.50
CA ILE A 77 14.00 18.80 -12.14
C ILE A 77 15.02 19.58 -12.96
N PRO A 78 16.11 20.08 -12.35
CA PRO A 78 17.18 20.74 -13.08
C PRO A 78 18.11 19.76 -13.85
N SER A 79 17.82 18.45 -13.89
CA SER A 79 18.76 17.47 -14.44
C SER A 79 18.77 17.51 -15.98
N LYS A 80 19.98 17.75 -16.52
CA LYS A 80 20.25 17.89 -17.97
C LYS A 80 20.56 16.56 -18.68
N CYS A 81 20.42 15.43 -18.00
CA CYS A 81 20.80 14.13 -18.55
C CYS A 81 19.56 13.25 -18.70
N VAL A 82 19.13 13.06 -19.95
CA VAL A 82 18.16 12.03 -20.33
C VAL A 82 18.99 10.77 -20.58
N CYS A 83 18.87 9.78 -19.69
CA CYS A 83 19.34 8.43 -19.93
C CYS A 83 18.15 7.53 -20.26
#